data_AF-A0A845G497-F1
#
_entry.id   AF-A0A845G497-F1
#
_cell.length_a   1.000
_cell.length_b   1.000
_cell.length_c   1.000
_cell.angle_alpha   90.00
_cell.angle_beta   90.00
_cell.angle_gamma   90.00
#
_symmetry.space_group_name_H-M   'P 1'
#
loop_
_entity.id
_entity.type
_entity.pdbx_description
1 polymer ?
#
loop_
_entity_poly.entity_id
_entity_poly.type
_entity_poly.pdbx_seq_one_letter_code
_entity_poly.pdbx_strand_id
1 'polypeptide(L)'
;MRRFCILLLAALAWCAPAGAADLAPQGSLVIVGGALRSDNAVVWQRIVQLAGGAGARIAVLPSAAANPEGSGAHLAAYLNHYGASAFVVPLAVRLANRDYRRDAEDATLARSIREAGGVYFSGGDQALITQALVRPDGSRSAVLEAIWDVYRRGGVIAGSSAGAAIMSSTMFDSTRTVFGTLAQGVNDGRELAPGLGFIGKDVFVDQHLLARGRFARMLPAMLKKGYKLGLGIDENTAMVINAAREVEVLGYQGALLLDLSQAAVDAGAQDFNISNVRISYLDRGDRYNLASRQFTPSADKAEGRLDPQKPAMRAPVYTADILGHNAVLVLMEKLIDNSQTEATGIATAAPGEARQELGFEFRFSRLADSIGYASATTEGYSILNLRLDVRPLHIERPWYK
;
A
#
# COMPACT_ATOMS: atom_id res chain seq x y z
N MET A 1 11.57 -39.43 74.52
CA MET A 1 11.65 -39.80 73.08
C MET A 1 10.31 -39.50 72.42
N ARG A 2 10.17 -38.36 71.73
CA ARG A 2 9.03 -38.07 70.84
C ARG A 2 9.61 -37.53 69.53
N ARG A 3 9.38 -38.26 68.44
CA ARG A 3 9.87 -37.97 67.09
C ARG A 3 8.97 -36.88 66.47
N PHE A 4 9.58 -35.81 65.95
CA PHE A 4 8.92 -34.83 65.10
C PHE A 4 9.19 -35.23 63.64
N CYS A 5 8.14 -35.55 62.89
CA CYS A 5 8.21 -35.72 61.43
C CYS A 5 8.09 -34.33 60.77
N ILE A 6 9.09 -33.96 59.98
CA ILE A 6 9.05 -32.78 59.11
C ILE A 6 8.56 -33.25 57.74
N LEU A 7 7.40 -32.76 57.31
CA LEU A 7 6.87 -32.89 55.95
C LEU A 7 7.48 -31.80 55.08
N LEU A 8 8.25 -32.19 54.04
CA LEU A 8 8.67 -31.31 52.95
C LEU A 8 7.52 -31.19 51.94
N LEU A 9 6.98 -29.98 51.77
CA LEU A 9 6.12 -29.62 50.64
C LEU A 9 7.00 -29.14 49.48
N ALA A 10 7.02 -29.90 48.39
CA ALA A 10 7.62 -29.49 47.13
C ALA A 10 6.64 -28.58 46.36
N ALA A 11 7.00 -27.31 46.16
CA ALA A 11 6.26 -26.39 45.31
C ALA A 11 6.62 -26.65 43.84
N LEU A 12 5.68 -27.21 43.07
CA LEU A 12 5.76 -27.31 41.62
C LEU A 12 5.36 -25.95 41.02
N ALA A 13 6.35 -25.21 40.51
CA ALA A 13 6.12 -24.00 39.73
C ALA A 13 5.54 -24.36 38.36
N TRP A 14 4.30 -23.95 38.12
CA TRP A 14 3.62 -24.07 36.84
C TRP A 14 4.18 -23.02 35.87
N CYS A 15 5.13 -23.40 35.02
CA CYS A 15 5.52 -22.57 33.88
C CYS A 15 4.37 -22.56 32.87
N ALA A 16 3.68 -21.42 32.76
CA ALA A 16 2.81 -21.15 31.63
C ALA A 16 3.65 -21.17 30.33
N PRO A 17 3.12 -21.68 29.21
CA PRO A 17 3.83 -21.61 27.94
C PRO A 17 3.97 -20.14 27.55
N ALA A 18 5.20 -19.67 27.39
CA ALA A 18 5.47 -18.39 26.74
C ALA A 18 4.81 -18.43 25.36
N GLY A 19 3.86 -17.52 25.11
CA GLY A 19 3.28 -17.35 23.78
C GLY A 19 4.42 -17.17 22.78
N ALA A 20 4.39 -17.94 21.69
CA ALA A 20 5.33 -17.77 20.60
C ALA A 20 5.29 -16.29 20.18
N ALA A 21 6.34 -15.54 20.51
CA ALA A 21 6.52 -14.22 19.94
C ALA A 21 6.53 -14.43 18.42
N ASP A 22 5.57 -13.83 17.71
CA ASP A 22 5.54 -13.84 16.25
C ASP A 22 6.90 -13.32 15.77
N LEU A 23 7.76 -14.23 15.28
CA LEU A 23 9.05 -13.85 14.74
C LEU A 23 8.83 -12.84 13.63
N ALA A 24 9.53 -11.71 13.69
CA ALA A 24 9.47 -10.70 12.64
C ALA A 24 9.79 -11.37 11.29
N PRO A 25 8.95 -11.20 10.26
CA PRO A 25 9.16 -11.87 8.99
C PRO A 25 10.51 -11.52 8.36
N GLN A 26 11.21 -12.53 7.84
CA GLN A 26 12.51 -12.35 7.18
C GLN A 26 12.40 -12.17 5.66
N GLY A 27 11.19 -12.36 5.11
CA GLY A 27 10.92 -12.28 3.68
C GLY A 27 10.80 -10.86 3.14
N SER A 28 10.41 -10.78 1.87
CA SER A 28 10.19 -9.51 1.18
C SER A 28 8.74 -9.36 0.72
N LEU A 29 8.28 -8.13 0.60
CA LEU A 29 7.02 -7.78 -0.04
C LEU A 29 7.31 -7.15 -1.41
N VAL A 30 6.48 -7.46 -2.41
CA VAL A 30 6.44 -6.72 -3.68
C VAL A 30 5.01 -6.23 -3.88
N ILE A 31 4.80 -4.96 -3.53
CA ILE A 31 3.49 -4.32 -3.49
C ILE A 31 3.31 -3.53 -4.77
N VAL A 32 2.43 -3.99 -5.66
CA VAL A 32 2.26 -3.43 -7.01
C VAL A 32 0.96 -2.63 -7.08
N GLY A 33 1.04 -1.37 -7.52
CA GLY A 33 -0.10 -0.45 -7.50
C GLY A 33 -1.26 -0.81 -8.44
N GLY A 34 -1.11 -1.85 -9.27
CA GLY A 34 -2.13 -2.30 -10.20
C GLY A 34 -1.70 -2.14 -11.65
N ALA A 35 -2.50 -2.68 -12.58
CA ALA A 35 -2.24 -2.62 -14.03
C ALA A 35 -0.79 -2.98 -14.41
N LEU A 36 -0.20 -3.98 -13.74
CA LEU A 36 1.16 -4.44 -14.04
C LEU A 36 1.20 -5.01 -15.45
N ARG A 37 1.98 -4.38 -16.32
CA ARG A 37 2.10 -4.82 -17.71
C ARG A 37 2.95 -6.08 -17.81
N SER A 38 2.67 -6.90 -18.82
CA SER A 38 3.41 -8.13 -19.08
C SER A 38 4.87 -7.88 -19.47
N ASP A 39 5.19 -6.70 -20.01
CA ASP A 39 6.53 -6.31 -20.46
C ASP A 39 7.37 -5.65 -19.35
N ASN A 40 6.84 -5.50 -18.14
CA ASN A 40 7.54 -4.89 -17.02
C ASN A 40 8.54 -5.88 -16.38
N ALA A 41 9.60 -6.17 -17.14
CA ALA A 41 10.59 -7.18 -16.79
C ALA A 41 11.22 -6.91 -15.42
N VAL A 42 11.48 -5.65 -15.07
CA VAL A 42 12.12 -5.26 -13.81
C VAL A 42 11.32 -5.75 -12.60
N VAL A 43 10.00 -5.58 -12.62
CA VAL A 43 9.14 -6.02 -11.51
C VAL A 43 8.99 -7.54 -11.50
N TRP A 44 8.72 -8.16 -12.65
CA TRP A 44 8.54 -9.62 -12.71
C TRP A 44 9.81 -10.39 -12.34
N GLN A 45 10.96 -9.99 -12.88
CA GLN A 45 12.25 -10.60 -12.55
C GLN A 45 12.60 -10.41 -11.07
N ARG A 46 12.28 -9.25 -10.47
CA ARG A 46 12.49 -9.04 -9.04
C ARG A 46 11.66 -10.00 -8.18
N ILE A 47 10.40 -10.26 -8.56
CA ILE A 47 9.57 -11.26 -7.86
C ILE A 47 10.22 -12.64 -7.94
N VAL A 48 10.66 -13.07 -9.13
CA VAL A 48 11.31 -14.38 -9.32
C VAL A 48 12.62 -14.47 -8.53
N GLN A 49 13.45 -13.41 -8.57
CA GLN A 49 14.69 -13.32 -7.81
C GLN A 49 14.45 -13.49 -6.31
N LEU A 50 13.50 -12.73 -5.74
CA LEU A 50 13.17 -12.79 -4.32
C LEU A 50 12.51 -14.12 -3.91
N ALA A 51 11.90 -14.83 -4.85
CA ALA A 51 11.39 -16.18 -4.64
C ALA A 51 12.48 -17.27 -4.67
N GLY A 52 13.74 -16.94 -4.98
CA GLY A 52 14.84 -17.91 -5.06
C GLY A 52 15.48 -18.06 -6.45
N GLY A 53 15.09 -17.21 -7.42
CA GLY A 53 15.70 -17.16 -8.75
C GLY A 53 15.08 -18.12 -9.76
N ALA A 54 15.88 -18.53 -10.76
CA ALA A 54 15.40 -19.39 -11.83
C ALA A 54 14.87 -20.74 -11.30
N GLY A 55 13.70 -21.15 -11.77
CA GLY A 55 12.99 -22.34 -11.30
C GLY A 55 12.27 -22.16 -9.96
N ALA A 56 12.29 -20.96 -9.35
CA ALA A 56 11.61 -20.70 -8.09
C ALA A 56 10.12 -21.05 -8.18
N ARG A 57 9.64 -21.82 -7.21
CA ARG A 57 8.22 -22.18 -7.12
C ARG A 57 7.43 -20.99 -6.60
N ILE A 58 6.44 -20.53 -7.34
CA ILE A 58 5.60 -19.40 -6.94
C ILE A 58 4.13 -19.81 -6.96
N ALA A 59 3.47 -19.72 -5.80
CA ALA A 59 2.04 -19.97 -5.68
C ALA A 59 1.25 -18.75 -6.18
N VAL A 60 0.41 -18.92 -7.19
CA VAL A 60 -0.45 -17.86 -7.73
C VAL A 60 -1.85 -18.01 -7.15
N LEU A 61 -2.31 -17.00 -6.41
CA LEU A 61 -3.66 -16.92 -5.86
C LEU A 61 -4.52 -15.98 -6.71
N PRO A 62 -5.45 -16.50 -7.53
CA PRO A 62 -6.36 -15.69 -8.34
C PRO A 62 -7.61 -15.26 -7.55
N SER A 63 -7.56 -15.27 -6.22
CA SER A 63 -8.74 -15.17 -5.33
C SER A 63 -9.54 -13.88 -5.46
N ALA A 64 -8.89 -12.79 -5.90
CA ALA A 64 -9.56 -11.51 -6.16
C ALA A 64 -10.27 -11.45 -7.51
N ALA A 65 -9.89 -12.30 -8.47
CA ALA A 65 -10.26 -12.12 -9.86
C ALA A 65 -11.75 -12.43 -10.11
N ALA A 66 -12.35 -11.68 -11.03
CA ALA A 66 -13.71 -11.98 -11.51
C ALA A 66 -13.76 -13.31 -12.28
N ASN A 67 -12.68 -13.63 -13.01
CA ASN A 67 -12.45 -14.94 -13.65
C ASN A 67 -11.15 -15.54 -13.08
N PRO A 68 -11.23 -16.33 -11.99
CA PRO A 68 -10.05 -16.89 -11.34
C PRO A 68 -9.22 -17.82 -12.23
N GLU A 69 -9.86 -18.62 -13.09
CA GLU A 69 -9.16 -19.56 -13.98
C GLU A 69 -8.30 -18.83 -14.99
N GLY A 70 -8.89 -17.88 -15.72
CA GLY A 70 -8.16 -17.08 -16.71
C GLY A 70 -7.06 -16.22 -16.08
N SER A 71 -7.37 -15.54 -14.96
CA SER A 71 -6.38 -14.71 -14.28
C SER A 71 -5.22 -15.54 -13.72
N GLY A 72 -5.51 -16.71 -13.13
CA GLY A 72 -4.48 -17.60 -12.59
C GLY A 72 -3.55 -18.12 -13.68
N ALA A 73 -4.12 -18.58 -14.79
CA ALA A 73 -3.36 -19.08 -15.94
C ALA A 73 -2.45 -18.00 -16.54
N HIS A 74 -2.96 -16.78 -16.78
CA HIS A 74 -2.15 -15.68 -17.32
C HIS A 74 -1.01 -15.28 -16.39
N LEU A 75 -1.27 -15.14 -15.08
CA LEU A 75 -0.25 -14.75 -14.11
C LEU A 75 0.83 -15.83 -13.95
N ALA A 76 0.45 -17.10 -13.93
CA ALA A 76 1.41 -18.20 -13.92
C ALA A 76 2.28 -18.19 -15.19
N ALA A 77 1.67 -17.95 -16.36
CA ALA A 77 2.40 -17.84 -17.63
C ALA A 77 3.42 -16.68 -17.62
N TYR A 78 3.06 -15.50 -17.08
CA TYR A 78 4.01 -14.39 -16.95
C TYR A 78 5.17 -14.70 -16.02
N LEU A 79 4.89 -15.26 -14.84
CA LEU A 79 5.97 -15.65 -13.91
C LEU A 79 6.89 -16.72 -14.54
N ASN A 80 6.31 -17.69 -15.26
CA ASN A 80 7.09 -18.71 -15.98
C ASN A 80 7.92 -18.11 -17.12
N HIS A 81 7.38 -17.12 -17.85
CA HIS A 81 8.13 -16.39 -18.88
C HIS A 81 9.39 -15.71 -18.30
N TYR A 82 9.30 -15.22 -17.06
CA TYR A 82 10.44 -14.64 -16.33
C TYR A 82 11.26 -15.65 -15.51
N GLY A 83 11.06 -16.95 -15.74
CA GLY A 83 11.93 -18.01 -15.24
C GLY A 83 11.47 -18.69 -13.94
N ALA A 84 10.25 -18.44 -13.46
CA ALA A 84 9.69 -19.18 -12.33
C ALA A 84 9.16 -20.58 -12.74
N SER A 85 8.82 -21.37 -11.72
CA SER A 85 7.94 -22.54 -11.83
C SER A 85 6.65 -22.25 -11.05
N ALA A 86 5.82 -21.38 -11.61
CA ALA A 86 4.58 -20.92 -11.00
C ALA A 86 3.47 -21.97 -11.11
N PHE A 87 2.66 -22.09 -10.06
CA PHE A 87 1.50 -22.97 -10.01
C PHE A 87 0.29 -22.21 -9.46
N VAL A 88 -0.88 -22.47 -10.03
CA VAL A 88 -2.14 -21.84 -9.61
C VAL A 88 -2.69 -22.58 -8.40
N VAL A 89 -2.98 -21.83 -7.33
CA VAL A 89 -3.72 -22.32 -6.17
C VAL A 89 -5.21 -22.19 -6.49
N PRO A 90 -5.99 -23.29 -6.56
CA PRO A 90 -7.40 -23.26 -6.93
C PRO A 90 -8.29 -22.80 -5.76
N LEU A 91 -7.99 -21.63 -5.19
CA LEU A 91 -8.69 -21.06 -4.04
C LEU A 91 -9.27 -19.69 -4.42
N ALA A 92 -10.56 -19.65 -4.74
CA ALA A 92 -11.29 -18.40 -4.96
C ALA A 92 -12.79 -18.60 -4.72
N VAL A 93 -13.45 -17.58 -4.19
CA VAL A 93 -14.91 -17.60 -3.95
C VAL A 93 -15.70 -17.78 -5.25
N ARG A 94 -15.18 -17.24 -6.36
CA ARG A 94 -15.82 -17.28 -7.68
C ARG A 94 -15.36 -18.45 -8.57
N LEU A 95 -14.60 -19.41 -8.02
CA LEU A 95 -14.18 -20.59 -8.78
C LEU A 95 -15.33 -21.60 -8.83
N ALA A 96 -15.83 -21.89 -10.02
CA ALA A 96 -16.97 -22.79 -10.20
C ALA A 96 -16.63 -24.23 -9.74
N ASN A 97 -17.65 -24.94 -9.25
CA ASN A 97 -17.57 -26.35 -8.85
C ASN A 97 -16.52 -26.67 -7.77
N ARG A 98 -16.09 -25.67 -6.99
CA ARG A 98 -15.21 -25.85 -5.84
C ARG A 98 -15.79 -25.22 -4.58
N ASP A 99 -15.45 -25.79 -3.44
CA ASP A 99 -15.75 -25.20 -2.13
C ASP A 99 -14.49 -24.51 -1.62
N TYR A 100 -14.44 -23.19 -1.75
CA TYR A 100 -13.29 -22.40 -1.33
C TYR A 100 -13.00 -22.55 0.17
N ARG A 101 -14.00 -22.82 1.02
CA ARG A 101 -13.77 -22.98 2.47
C ARG A 101 -13.04 -24.28 2.75
N ARG A 102 -13.42 -25.35 2.03
CA ARG A 102 -12.68 -26.61 2.07
C ARG A 102 -11.27 -26.45 1.51
N ASP A 103 -11.13 -25.78 0.37
CA ASP A 103 -9.82 -25.55 -0.26
C ASP A 103 -8.89 -24.69 0.62
N ALA A 104 -9.42 -23.73 1.37
CA ALA A 104 -8.65 -22.89 2.30
C ALA A 104 -8.06 -23.69 3.47
N GLU A 105 -8.65 -24.84 3.80
CA GLU A 105 -8.20 -25.75 4.86
C GLU A 105 -7.48 -27.00 4.31
N ASP A 106 -7.32 -27.11 3.00
CA ASP A 106 -6.69 -28.30 2.39
C ASP A 106 -5.20 -28.38 2.74
N ALA A 107 -4.83 -29.45 3.45
CA ALA A 107 -3.47 -29.65 3.94
C ALA A 107 -2.44 -29.86 2.81
N THR A 108 -2.86 -30.35 1.65
CA THR A 108 -1.99 -30.56 0.48
C THR A 108 -1.69 -29.23 -0.20
N LEU A 109 -2.71 -28.38 -0.38
CA LEU A 109 -2.53 -27.01 -0.88
C LEU A 109 -1.64 -26.20 0.07
N ALA A 110 -1.95 -26.23 1.37
CA ALA A 110 -1.14 -25.54 2.37
C ALA A 110 0.32 -26.02 2.37
N ARG A 111 0.57 -27.33 2.25
CA ARG A 111 1.95 -27.86 2.15
C ARG A 111 2.66 -27.37 0.89
N SER A 112 2.00 -27.45 -0.27
CA SER A 112 2.59 -27.00 -1.54
C SER A 112 3.00 -25.53 -1.50
N ILE A 113 2.16 -24.68 -0.88
CA ILE A 113 2.46 -23.26 -0.66
C ILE A 113 3.61 -23.08 0.34
N ARG A 114 3.61 -23.84 1.45
CA ARG A 114 4.70 -23.81 2.44
C ARG A 114 6.05 -24.26 1.86
N GLU A 115 6.08 -24.96 0.74
CA GLU A 115 7.33 -25.34 0.07
C GLU A 115 7.71 -24.40 -1.07
N ALA A 116 6.87 -23.40 -1.40
CA ALA A 116 7.15 -22.43 -2.44
C ALA A 116 8.21 -21.40 -2.01
N GLY A 117 8.87 -20.75 -2.96
CA GLY A 117 9.76 -19.62 -2.69
C GLY A 117 9.01 -18.28 -2.61
N GLY A 118 7.81 -18.21 -3.18
CA GLY A 118 6.99 -17.01 -3.15
C GLY A 118 5.51 -17.25 -3.38
N VAL A 119 4.74 -16.20 -3.15
CA VAL A 119 3.29 -16.14 -3.33
C VAL A 119 2.95 -14.89 -4.13
N TYR A 120 2.07 -15.00 -5.12
CA TYR A 120 1.58 -13.87 -5.90
C TYR A 120 0.05 -13.78 -5.84
N PHE A 121 -0.47 -12.64 -5.39
CA PHE A 121 -1.91 -12.33 -5.36
C PHE A 121 -2.34 -11.54 -6.59
N SER A 122 -3.41 -12.00 -7.26
CA SER A 122 -3.99 -11.28 -8.39
C SER A 122 -4.66 -9.96 -7.98
N GLY A 123 -4.93 -9.11 -8.98
CA GLY A 123 -5.87 -8.01 -8.84
C GLY A 123 -7.34 -8.46 -8.89
N GLY A 124 -8.25 -7.50 -8.68
CA GLY A 124 -9.69 -7.72 -8.67
C GLY A 124 -10.32 -7.09 -7.42
N ASP A 125 -11.07 -7.88 -6.66
CA ASP A 125 -11.72 -7.47 -5.43
C ASP A 125 -10.99 -8.03 -4.19
N GLN A 126 -10.41 -7.15 -3.38
CA GLN A 126 -9.67 -7.51 -2.17
C GLN A 126 -10.55 -8.17 -1.09
N ALA A 127 -11.86 -7.90 -1.05
CA ALA A 127 -12.76 -8.55 -0.10
C ALA A 127 -12.88 -10.06 -0.39
N LEU A 128 -12.78 -10.46 -1.66
CA LEU A 128 -12.79 -11.88 -2.04
C LEU A 128 -11.51 -12.61 -1.61
N ILE A 129 -10.37 -11.91 -1.55
CA ILE A 129 -9.12 -12.48 -1.01
C ILE A 129 -9.30 -12.81 0.47
N THR A 130 -9.75 -11.84 1.26
CA THR A 130 -9.93 -12.02 2.70
C THR A 130 -11.04 -13.03 2.99
N GLN A 131 -12.14 -13.00 2.23
CA GLN A 131 -13.22 -13.99 2.36
C GLN A 131 -12.74 -15.41 2.08
N ALA A 132 -11.83 -15.61 1.13
CA ALA A 132 -11.30 -16.94 0.80
C ALA A 132 -10.28 -17.46 1.83
N LEU A 133 -9.54 -16.57 2.50
CA LEU A 133 -8.36 -16.94 3.30
C LEU A 133 -8.54 -16.80 4.81
N VAL A 134 -9.52 -16.02 5.26
CA VAL A 134 -9.79 -15.77 6.67
C VAL A 134 -11.02 -16.56 7.09
N ARG A 135 -10.94 -17.25 8.23
CA ARG A 135 -12.06 -17.99 8.81
C ARG A 135 -13.15 -17.01 9.31
N PRO A 136 -14.40 -17.48 9.48
CA PRO A 136 -15.47 -16.64 10.02
C PRO A 136 -15.18 -16.02 11.39
N ASP A 137 -14.30 -16.64 12.19
CA ASP A 137 -13.87 -16.14 13.51
C ASP A 137 -12.71 -15.13 13.44
N GLY A 138 -12.24 -14.79 12.23
CA GLY A 138 -11.11 -13.88 11.99
C GLY A 138 -9.73 -14.54 12.04
N SER A 139 -9.65 -15.85 12.34
CA SER A 139 -8.38 -16.58 12.34
C SER A 139 -7.92 -16.94 10.93
N ARG A 140 -6.63 -17.22 10.76
CA ARG A 140 -6.03 -17.58 9.46
C ARG A 140 -6.36 -19.02 9.09
N SER A 141 -6.87 -19.26 7.88
CA SER A 141 -7.03 -20.63 7.35
C SER A 141 -5.69 -21.37 7.26
N ALA A 142 -5.70 -22.70 7.06
CA ALA A 142 -4.46 -23.46 6.86
C ALA A 142 -3.62 -22.94 5.68
N VAL A 143 -4.27 -22.52 4.60
CA VAL A 143 -3.61 -21.89 3.44
C VAL A 143 -3.03 -20.53 3.80
N LEU A 144 -3.77 -19.66 4.51
CA LEU A 144 -3.26 -18.36 4.90
C LEU A 144 -2.07 -18.48 5.86
N GLU A 145 -2.10 -19.44 6.79
CA GLU A 145 -0.94 -19.69 7.67
C GLU A 145 0.27 -20.19 6.87
N ALA A 146 0.09 -21.06 5.87
CA ALA A 146 1.19 -21.47 4.99
C ALA A 146 1.79 -20.30 4.17
N ILE A 147 0.97 -19.33 3.77
CA ILE A 147 1.45 -18.09 3.12
C ILE A 147 2.28 -17.27 4.11
N TRP A 148 1.83 -17.13 5.34
CA TRP A 148 2.61 -16.48 6.40
C TRP A 148 3.91 -17.21 6.70
N ASP A 149 3.93 -18.54 6.68
CA ASP A 149 5.15 -19.32 6.81
C ASP A 149 6.15 -19.05 5.68
N VAL A 150 5.68 -18.79 4.45
CA VAL A 150 6.53 -18.37 3.31
C VAL A 150 7.23 -17.07 3.65
N TYR A 151 6.46 -16.09 4.09
CA TYR A 151 7.00 -14.78 4.40
C TYR A 151 7.96 -14.82 5.59
N ARG A 152 7.61 -15.54 6.66
CA ARG A 152 8.44 -15.65 7.86
C ARG A 152 9.79 -16.31 7.60
N ARG A 153 9.87 -17.30 6.71
CA ARG A 153 11.12 -18.02 6.40
C ARG A 153 12.00 -17.36 5.34
N GLY A 154 11.64 -16.18 4.83
CA GLY A 154 12.45 -15.45 3.85
C GLY A 154 11.90 -15.41 2.42
N GLY A 155 10.75 -16.02 2.15
CA GLY A 155 10.11 -15.98 0.83
C GLY A 155 9.43 -14.64 0.52
N VAL A 156 9.02 -14.47 -0.73
CA VAL A 156 8.38 -13.24 -1.20
C VAL A 156 6.86 -13.33 -1.19
N ILE A 157 6.18 -12.28 -0.73
CA ILE A 157 4.75 -12.07 -0.91
C ILE A 157 4.55 -10.89 -1.87
N ALA A 158 4.02 -11.18 -3.05
CA ALA A 158 3.77 -10.20 -4.10
C ALA A 158 2.27 -10.05 -4.35
N GLY A 159 1.83 -8.88 -4.77
CA GLY A 159 0.43 -8.67 -5.11
C GLY A 159 0.18 -7.37 -5.87
N SER A 160 -0.79 -7.39 -6.79
CA SER A 160 -1.14 -6.24 -7.62
C SER A 160 -2.58 -5.79 -7.38
N SER A 161 -2.81 -4.48 -7.31
CA SER A 161 -4.14 -3.89 -7.07
C SER A 161 -4.78 -4.42 -5.78
N ALA A 162 -5.81 -5.26 -5.84
CA ALA A 162 -6.37 -5.94 -4.66
C ALA A 162 -5.29 -6.66 -3.82
N GLY A 163 -4.33 -7.31 -4.48
CA GLY A 163 -3.17 -7.94 -3.83
C GLY A 163 -2.26 -6.96 -3.09
N ALA A 164 -2.24 -5.68 -3.47
CA ALA A 164 -1.54 -4.63 -2.73
C ALA A 164 -2.36 -4.11 -1.55
N ALA A 165 -3.67 -3.95 -1.72
CA ALA A 165 -4.57 -3.43 -0.68
C ALA A 165 -4.59 -4.30 0.59
N ILE A 166 -4.49 -5.62 0.43
CA ILE A 166 -4.44 -6.56 1.57
C ILE A 166 -3.13 -6.53 2.37
N MET A 167 -2.10 -5.82 1.90
CA MET A 167 -0.77 -5.85 2.52
C MET A 167 -0.78 -5.16 3.89
N SER A 168 -1.60 -4.12 4.09
CA SER A 168 -1.80 -3.48 5.40
C SER A 168 -2.85 -4.19 6.24
N SER A 169 -2.83 -4.01 7.56
CA SER A 169 -3.82 -4.61 8.49
C SER A 169 -5.23 -4.04 8.32
N THR A 170 -5.36 -2.90 7.65
CA THR A 170 -6.64 -2.34 7.20
C THR A 170 -6.57 -2.13 5.70
N MET A 171 -7.66 -2.41 5.02
CA MET A 171 -7.83 -2.15 3.60
C MET A 171 -9.15 -1.42 3.35
N PHE A 172 -9.23 -0.78 2.19
CA PHE A 172 -10.50 -0.35 1.63
C PHE A 172 -11.32 -1.54 1.16
N ASP A 173 -12.64 -1.50 1.35
CA ASP A 173 -13.58 -2.50 0.84
C ASP A 173 -14.54 -1.84 -0.18
N SER A 174 -15.82 -1.68 0.16
CA SER A 174 -16.83 -1.05 -0.69
C SER A 174 -16.72 0.47 -0.62
N THR A 175 -15.75 1.04 -1.33
CA THR A 175 -15.48 2.48 -1.26
C THR A 175 -16.37 3.32 -2.15
N ARG A 176 -16.77 4.47 -1.61
CA ARG A 176 -17.28 5.60 -2.38
C ARG A 176 -16.21 6.11 -3.36
N THR A 177 -16.58 7.09 -4.18
CA THR A 177 -15.60 7.89 -4.91
C THR A 177 -14.61 8.55 -3.95
N VAL A 178 -13.46 8.97 -4.47
CA VAL A 178 -12.43 9.63 -3.64
C VAL A 178 -13.00 10.88 -2.98
N PHE A 179 -13.71 11.72 -3.75
CA PHE A 179 -14.41 12.88 -3.21
C PHE A 179 -15.45 12.50 -2.17
N GLY A 180 -16.32 11.52 -2.46
CA GLY A 180 -17.32 11.05 -1.51
C GLY A 180 -16.73 10.53 -0.20
N THR A 181 -15.52 9.96 -0.24
CA THR A 181 -14.79 9.51 0.95
C THR A 181 -14.28 10.69 1.80
N LEU A 182 -13.83 11.78 1.18
CA LEU A 182 -13.49 13.00 1.91
C LEU A 182 -14.74 13.66 2.51
N ALA A 183 -15.81 13.75 1.73
CA ALA A 183 -17.04 14.45 2.11
C ALA A 183 -17.83 13.74 3.22
N GLN A 184 -17.75 12.41 3.30
CA GLN A 184 -18.57 11.59 4.22
C GLN A 184 -17.74 10.75 5.20
N GLY A 185 -16.41 10.75 5.07
CA GLY A 185 -15.53 9.91 5.85
C GLY A 185 -15.63 8.42 5.49
N VAL A 186 -15.23 7.57 6.43
CA VAL A 186 -15.13 6.11 6.28
C VAL A 186 -15.67 5.40 7.52
N ASN A 187 -16.29 4.23 7.31
CA ASN A 187 -16.82 3.38 8.38
C ASN A 187 -16.27 1.96 8.31
N ASP A 188 -16.14 1.36 9.49
CA ASP A 188 -15.71 -0.02 9.63
C ASP A 188 -16.81 -0.99 9.21
N GLY A 189 -16.43 -2.05 8.50
CA GLY A 189 -17.35 -3.05 7.95
C GLY A 189 -18.14 -2.57 6.73
N ARG A 190 -17.84 -1.37 6.21
CA ARG A 190 -18.43 -0.82 4.98
C ARG A 190 -17.37 -0.30 4.02
N GLU A 191 -16.73 0.82 4.37
CA GLU A 191 -15.67 1.39 3.54
C GLU A 191 -14.29 0.83 3.91
N LEU A 192 -14.10 0.41 5.17
CA LEU A 192 -12.86 -0.20 5.67
C LEU A 192 -13.11 -1.62 6.20
N ALA A 193 -12.17 -2.53 5.91
CA ALA A 193 -12.16 -3.90 6.39
C ALA A 193 -10.75 -4.30 6.87
N PRO A 194 -10.62 -5.37 7.68
CA PRO A 194 -9.31 -5.96 7.97
C PRO A 194 -8.63 -6.44 6.68
N GLY A 195 -7.35 -6.07 6.49
CA GLY A 195 -6.50 -6.67 5.47
C GLY A 195 -5.73 -7.87 6.04
N LEU A 196 -4.77 -8.40 5.27
CA LEU A 196 -3.95 -9.53 5.73
C LEU A 196 -2.74 -9.09 6.55
N GLY A 197 -2.27 -7.85 6.44
CA GLY A 197 -1.33 -7.26 7.40
C GLY A 197 0.14 -7.66 7.25
N PHE A 198 0.58 -8.13 6.08
CA PHE A 198 1.96 -8.52 5.80
C PHE A 198 3.00 -7.39 6.01
N ILE A 199 2.63 -6.13 5.76
CA ILE A 199 3.52 -4.97 5.99
C ILE A 199 3.57 -4.53 7.47
N GLY A 200 2.79 -5.17 8.33
CA GLY A 200 2.62 -4.78 9.73
C GLY A 200 1.41 -3.86 9.95
N LYS A 201 1.32 -3.36 11.18
CA LYS A 201 0.18 -2.55 11.67
C LYS A 201 0.40 -1.04 11.61
N ASP A 202 1.58 -0.61 11.20
CA ASP A 202 2.05 0.78 11.28
C ASP A 202 2.00 1.52 9.94
N VAL A 203 1.81 0.79 8.84
CA VAL A 203 1.76 1.34 7.48
C VAL A 203 0.44 0.99 6.80
N PHE A 204 -0.26 2.00 6.29
CA PHE A 204 -1.45 1.85 5.46
C PHE A 204 -1.07 1.80 3.97
N VAL A 205 -1.69 0.90 3.20
CA VAL A 205 -1.39 0.74 1.76
C VAL A 205 -2.61 1.07 0.90
N ASP A 206 -2.40 1.84 -0.17
CA ASP A 206 -3.36 1.98 -1.26
C ASP A 206 -2.67 1.89 -2.63
N GLN A 207 -3.47 1.84 -3.69
CA GLN A 207 -3.09 1.39 -5.03
C GLN A 207 -3.88 2.14 -6.10
N HIS A 208 -3.37 2.17 -7.34
CA HIS A 208 -3.78 3.05 -8.42
C HIS A 208 -3.74 4.54 -8.00
N LEU A 209 -2.67 4.91 -7.31
CA LEU A 209 -2.70 6.10 -6.48
C LEU A 209 -2.81 7.40 -7.27
N LEU A 210 -1.86 7.67 -8.17
CA LEU A 210 -1.78 8.90 -8.96
C LEU A 210 -2.79 8.86 -10.11
N ALA A 211 -2.93 7.69 -10.73
CA ALA A 211 -3.85 7.48 -11.84
C ALA A 211 -5.32 7.78 -11.49
N ARG A 212 -5.69 7.71 -10.20
CA ARG A 212 -7.08 7.87 -9.71
C ARG A 212 -7.23 8.83 -8.53
N GLY A 213 -6.22 9.65 -8.23
CA GLY A 213 -6.26 10.62 -7.14
C GLY A 213 -6.45 10.02 -5.73
N ARG A 214 -6.16 8.74 -5.53
CA ARG A 214 -6.53 8.00 -4.31
C ARG A 214 -5.74 8.40 -3.07
N PHE A 215 -4.67 9.18 -3.21
CA PHE A 215 -3.94 9.73 -2.07
C PHE A 215 -4.87 10.49 -1.11
N ALA A 216 -5.88 11.17 -1.63
CA ALA A 216 -6.79 11.96 -0.82
C ALA A 216 -7.71 11.09 0.05
N ARG A 217 -8.23 9.96 -0.46
CA ARG A 217 -9.07 9.06 0.35
C ARG A 217 -8.29 8.34 1.45
N MET A 218 -6.97 8.21 1.31
CA MET A 218 -6.12 7.64 2.37
C MET A 218 -6.17 8.50 3.64
N LEU A 219 -6.27 9.83 3.52
CA LEU A 219 -6.22 10.75 4.67
C LEU A 219 -7.29 10.46 5.75
N PRO A 220 -8.60 10.41 5.45
CA PRO A 220 -9.61 10.07 6.45
C PRO A 220 -9.48 8.63 6.96
N ALA A 221 -9.05 7.68 6.13
CA ALA A 221 -8.83 6.29 6.54
C ALA A 221 -7.68 6.16 7.54
N MET A 222 -6.55 6.80 7.25
CA MET A 222 -5.39 6.82 8.12
C MET A 222 -5.68 7.51 9.45
N LEU A 223 -6.37 8.66 9.43
CA LEU A 223 -6.81 9.35 10.65
C LEU A 223 -7.73 8.45 11.50
N LYS A 224 -8.77 7.86 10.88
CA LYS A 224 -9.74 7.00 11.57
C LYS A 224 -9.08 5.81 12.26
N LYS A 225 -8.05 5.25 11.63
CA LYS A 225 -7.34 4.05 12.11
C LYS A 225 -6.04 4.34 12.86
N GLY A 226 -5.68 5.60 13.01
CA GLY A 226 -4.47 6.02 13.72
C GLY A 226 -3.15 5.69 13.00
N TYR A 227 -3.17 5.43 11.69
CA TYR A 227 -1.94 5.24 10.92
C TYR A 227 -1.16 6.55 10.82
N LYS A 228 0.16 6.46 11.02
CA LYS A 228 1.07 7.58 10.82
C LYS A 228 1.71 7.56 9.44
N LEU A 229 2.03 6.38 8.92
CA LEU A 229 2.63 6.22 7.61
C LEU A 229 1.65 5.58 6.63
N GLY A 230 1.63 6.10 5.41
CA GLY A 230 0.83 5.60 4.30
C GLY A 230 1.70 5.48 3.06
N LEU A 231 1.59 4.36 2.35
CA LEU A 231 2.22 4.12 1.06
C LEU A 231 1.14 3.95 0.02
N GLY A 232 1.16 4.81 -1.00
CA GLY A 232 0.27 4.67 -2.13
C GLY A 232 1.09 4.42 -3.39
N ILE A 233 0.84 3.29 -4.05
CA ILE A 233 1.63 2.85 -5.20
C ILE A 233 0.82 3.08 -6.48
N ASP A 234 1.45 3.64 -7.51
CA ASP A 234 0.78 3.90 -8.77
C ASP A 234 0.80 2.70 -9.74
N GLU A 235 0.05 2.81 -10.83
CA GLU A 235 -0.05 1.76 -11.84
C GLU A 235 1.31 1.39 -12.45
N ASN A 236 1.46 0.12 -12.79
CA ASN A 236 2.67 -0.46 -13.38
C ASN A 236 3.97 -0.15 -12.61
N THR A 237 3.84 0.03 -11.29
CA THR A 237 4.90 0.38 -10.35
C THR A 237 4.82 -0.52 -9.13
N ALA A 238 5.96 -0.86 -8.55
CA ALA A 238 6.07 -1.71 -7.37
C ALA A 238 6.95 -1.06 -6.29
N MET A 239 6.56 -1.25 -5.03
CA MET A 239 7.45 -1.08 -3.88
C MET A 239 7.93 -2.45 -3.41
N VAL A 240 9.23 -2.67 -3.43
CA VAL A 240 9.87 -3.83 -2.81
C VAL A 240 10.24 -3.48 -1.39
N ILE A 241 9.81 -4.26 -0.41
CA ILE A 241 10.08 -4.02 1.01
C ILE A 241 10.76 -5.24 1.61
N ASN A 242 11.98 -5.09 2.12
CA ASN A 242 12.70 -6.19 2.76
C ASN A 242 12.46 -6.25 4.29
N ALA A 243 13.02 -7.26 4.95
CA ALA A 243 12.94 -7.44 6.40
C ALA A 243 13.52 -6.26 7.21
N ALA A 244 14.46 -5.50 6.64
CA ALA A 244 15.03 -4.30 7.24
C ALA A 244 14.20 -3.03 7.01
N ARG A 245 12.97 -3.16 6.47
CA ARG A 245 12.04 -2.06 6.17
C ARG A 245 12.56 -1.09 5.10
N GLU A 246 13.54 -1.50 4.30
CA GLU A 246 13.99 -0.74 3.14
C GLU A 246 13.01 -0.95 1.99
N VAL A 247 12.50 0.17 1.48
CA VAL A 247 11.67 0.28 0.29
C VAL A 247 12.57 0.58 -0.90
N GLU A 248 12.37 -0.11 -2.02
CA GLU A 248 12.90 0.24 -3.34
C GLU A 248 11.73 0.36 -4.32
N VAL A 249 11.68 1.47 -5.09
CA VAL A 249 10.63 1.70 -6.09
C VAL A 249 11.08 1.16 -7.45
N LEU A 250 10.24 0.34 -8.08
CA LEU A 250 10.51 -0.28 -9.38
C LEU A 250 9.37 -0.03 -10.37
N GLY A 251 9.66 -0.05 -11.65
CA GLY A 251 8.65 -0.01 -12.72
C GLY A 251 8.55 1.35 -13.40
N TYR A 252 7.32 1.75 -13.71
CA TYR A 252 7.05 2.82 -14.68
C TYR A 252 6.93 4.22 -14.06
N GLN A 253 6.14 4.38 -13.00
CA GLN A 253 5.97 5.64 -12.29
C GLN A 253 6.61 5.52 -10.90
N GLY A 254 5.95 6.05 -9.88
CA GLY A 254 6.44 6.09 -8.51
C GLY A 254 5.33 5.83 -7.51
N ALA A 255 5.55 6.29 -6.29
CA ALA A 255 4.63 6.12 -5.19
C ALA A 255 4.64 7.35 -4.29
N LEU A 256 3.53 7.60 -3.61
CA LEU A 256 3.48 8.62 -2.57
C LEU A 256 3.68 8.00 -1.19
N LEU A 257 4.49 8.67 -0.40
CA LEU A 257 4.62 8.47 1.04
C LEU A 257 3.87 9.59 1.75
N LEU A 258 2.89 9.22 2.56
CA LEU A 258 2.13 10.13 3.43
C LEU A 258 2.59 9.92 4.88
N ASP A 259 2.94 11.00 5.57
CA ASP A 259 3.25 11.00 6.99
C ASP A 259 2.34 11.97 7.76
N LEU A 260 1.50 11.39 8.62
CA LEU A 260 0.53 12.06 9.49
C LEU A 260 1.05 12.20 10.94
N SER A 261 2.35 11.96 11.18
CA SER A 261 2.96 12.06 12.52
C SER A 261 2.77 13.44 13.16
N GLN A 262 2.75 14.49 12.34
CA GLN A 262 2.59 15.89 12.77
C GLN A 262 1.26 16.49 12.29
N ALA A 263 0.36 15.67 11.75
CA ALA A 263 -0.90 16.15 11.22
C ALA A 263 -1.89 16.51 12.34
N ALA A 264 -2.69 17.55 12.12
CA ALA A 264 -3.71 18.01 13.05
C ALA A 264 -5.05 18.21 12.34
N VAL A 265 -6.14 17.98 13.07
CA VAL A 265 -7.53 18.18 12.61
C VAL A 265 -8.18 19.19 13.54
N ASP A 266 -8.89 20.16 12.97
CA ASP A 266 -9.83 20.99 13.72
C ASP A 266 -11.11 20.20 14.00
N ALA A 267 -11.28 19.79 15.26
CA ALA A 267 -12.43 19.02 15.72
C ALA A 267 -13.74 19.83 15.74
N GLY A 268 -13.66 21.17 15.66
CA GLY A 268 -14.83 22.05 15.58
C GLY A 268 -15.38 22.23 14.17
N ALA A 269 -14.62 21.86 13.14
CA ALA A 269 -15.07 21.96 11.76
C ALA A 269 -16.10 20.87 11.43
N GLN A 270 -17.16 21.26 10.71
CA GLN A 270 -18.23 20.34 10.30
C GLN A 270 -17.76 19.34 9.22
N ASP A 271 -16.92 19.80 8.31
CA ASP A 271 -16.44 19.01 7.17
C ASP A 271 -14.97 18.60 7.37
N PHE A 272 -14.57 17.59 6.60
CA PHE A 272 -13.23 17.03 6.68
C PHE A 272 -12.16 18.10 6.50
N ASN A 273 -11.20 18.12 7.41
CA ASN A 273 -10.02 18.96 7.33
C ASN A 273 -8.84 18.20 7.92
N ILE A 274 -7.64 18.51 7.43
CA ILE A 274 -6.39 18.03 7.99
C ILE A 274 -5.29 19.02 7.62
N SER A 275 -4.40 19.31 8.56
CA SER A 275 -3.26 20.21 8.34
C SER A 275 -1.96 19.49 8.66
N ASN A 276 -0.87 19.99 8.08
CA ASN A 276 0.49 19.55 8.36
C ASN A 276 0.75 18.05 8.08
N VAL A 277 0.11 17.52 7.03
CA VAL A 277 0.51 16.23 6.44
C VAL A 277 1.85 16.44 5.72
N ARG A 278 2.76 15.48 5.85
CA ARG A 278 3.96 15.41 5.00
C ARG A 278 3.66 14.49 3.83
N ILE A 279 3.89 14.98 2.61
CA ILE A 279 3.72 14.21 1.38
C ILE A 279 5.03 14.21 0.60
N SER A 280 5.45 13.02 0.18
CA SER A 280 6.63 12.80 -0.64
C SER A 280 6.29 11.90 -1.83
N TYR A 281 6.96 12.12 -2.95
CA TYR A 281 6.94 11.28 -4.13
C TYR A 281 8.30 10.60 -4.29
N LEU A 282 8.27 9.26 -4.31
CA LEU A 282 9.42 8.40 -4.56
C LEU A 282 9.28 7.85 -5.97
N ASP A 283 10.23 8.18 -6.84
CA ASP A 283 10.26 7.74 -8.23
C ASP A 283 11.08 6.45 -8.38
N ARG A 284 11.00 5.83 -9.56
CA ARG A 284 11.74 4.61 -9.90
C ARG A 284 13.22 4.71 -9.49
N GLY A 285 13.72 3.62 -8.91
CA GLY A 285 15.08 3.48 -8.42
C GLY A 285 15.36 4.12 -7.06
N ASP A 286 14.44 4.94 -6.53
CA ASP A 286 14.60 5.52 -5.20
C ASP A 286 14.48 4.46 -4.10
N ARG A 287 15.18 4.73 -3.00
CA ARG A 287 15.08 3.93 -1.77
C ARG A 287 14.63 4.78 -0.59
N TYR A 288 13.86 4.17 0.30
CA TYR A 288 13.43 4.79 1.55
C TYR A 288 13.35 3.75 2.67
N ASN A 289 13.98 3.99 3.81
CA ASN A 289 13.85 3.08 4.95
C ASN A 289 12.71 3.57 5.88
N LEU A 290 11.67 2.75 6.07
CA LEU A 290 10.49 3.13 6.86
C LEU A 290 10.80 3.30 8.35
N ALA A 291 11.85 2.66 8.87
CA ALA A 291 12.26 2.74 10.26
C ALA A 291 13.17 3.96 10.53
N SER A 292 14.25 4.12 9.76
CA SER A 292 15.19 5.24 9.94
C SER A 292 14.75 6.53 9.25
N ARG A 293 13.73 6.46 8.38
CA ARG A 293 13.24 7.57 7.53
C ARG A 293 14.31 8.13 6.58
N GLN A 294 15.34 7.32 6.29
CA GLN A 294 16.41 7.71 5.38
C GLN A 294 15.98 7.49 3.94
N PHE A 295 16.08 8.54 3.12
CA PHE A 295 15.90 8.48 1.68
C PHE A 295 17.25 8.39 0.97
N THR A 296 17.29 7.64 -0.13
CA THR A 296 18.41 7.61 -1.07
C THR A 296 17.85 7.72 -2.50
N PRO A 297 18.22 8.77 -3.26
CA PRO A 297 17.76 8.91 -4.65
C PRO A 297 18.36 7.82 -5.54
N SER A 298 17.69 7.52 -6.65
CA SER A 298 18.26 6.70 -7.72
C SER A 298 19.57 7.29 -8.27
N ALA A 299 20.41 6.44 -8.87
CA ALA A 299 21.72 6.86 -9.37
C ALA A 299 21.67 8.01 -10.38
N ASP A 300 20.67 8.02 -11.27
CA ASP A 300 20.46 9.09 -12.26
C ASP A 300 19.94 10.41 -11.66
N LYS A 301 19.46 10.37 -10.40
CA LYS A 301 18.97 11.52 -9.64
C LYS A 301 19.95 12.00 -8.56
N ALA A 302 20.98 11.22 -8.23
CA ALA A 302 21.86 11.46 -7.09
C ALA A 302 22.60 12.81 -7.15
N GLU A 303 22.99 13.25 -8.34
CA GLU A 303 23.66 14.55 -8.56
C GLU A 303 22.68 15.68 -8.91
N GLY A 304 21.41 15.37 -9.15
CA GLY A 304 20.38 16.30 -9.61
C GLY A 304 19.59 16.97 -8.49
N ARG A 305 20.19 17.17 -7.31
CA ARG A 305 19.51 17.84 -6.19
C ARG A 305 19.19 19.28 -6.57
N LEU A 306 17.92 19.66 -6.49
CA LEU A 306 17.44 20.99 -6.83
C LEU A 306 17.91 22.03 -5.82
N ASP A 307 18.28 23.22 -6.32
CA ASP A 307 18.62 24.40 -5.53
C ASP A 307 17.40 25.34 -5.46
N PRO A 308 16.73 25.48 -4.29
CA PRO A 308 15.58 26.37 -4.15
C PRO A 308 15.88 27.85 -4.45
N GLN A 309 17.16 28.26 -4.46
CA GLN A 309 17.58 29.62 -4.82
C GLN A 309 17.70 29.84 -6.33
N LYS A 310 17.63 28.77 -7.13
CA LYS A 310 17.73 28.81 -8.60
C LYS A 310 16.58 28.06 -9.27
N PRO A 311 15.32 28.46 -9.02
CA PRO A 311 14.17 27.73 -9.53
C PRO A 311 14.05 27.89 -11.06
N ALA A 312 13.64 26.82 -11.74
CA ALA A 312 13.33 26.85 -13.17
C ALA A 312 11.98 27.55 -13.45
N MET A 313 11.03 27.49 -12.51
CA MET A 313 9.68 28.02 -12.68
C MET A 313 9.40 29.23 -11.77
N ARG A 314 8.45 30.07 -12.18
CA ARG A 314 8.02 31.26 -11.40
C ARG A 314 6.51 31.48 -11.34
N ALA A 315 5.75 30.80 -12.20
CA ALA A 315 4.31 30.98 -12.30
C ALA A 315 3.60 30.39 -11.07
N PRO A 316 2.43 30.96 -10.67
CA PRO A 316 1.54 30.34 -9.71
C PRO A 316 1.22 28.88 -10.09
N VAL A 317 1.24 27.99 -9.10
CA VAL A 317 0.98 26.56 -9.32
C VAL A 317 -0.43 26.23 -8.83
N TYR A 318 -1.28 25.81 -9.77
CA TYR A 318 -2.69 25.57 -9.51
C TYR A 318 -3.23 24.40 -10.34
N THR A 319 -4.15 23.61 -9.77
CA THR A 319 -5.01 22.69 -10.52
C THR A 319 -6.47 22.77 -10.05
N ALA A 320 -7.41 22.78 -11.00
CA ALA A 320 -8.83 22.78 -10.71
C ALA A 320 -9.39 21.39 -10.37
N ASP A 321 -8.63 20.33 -10.65
CA ASP A 321 -8.95 18.96 -10.29
C ASP A 321 -7.68 18.24 -9.80
N ILE A 322 -7.46 18.26 -8.48
CA ILE A 322 -6.32 17.59 -7.84
C ILE A 322 -6.50 16.08 -7.74
N LEU A 323 -7.74 15.57 -7.90
CA LEU A 323 -8.04 14.14 -7.88
C LEU A 323 -7.92 13.50 -9.26
N GLY A 324 -7.74 14.31 -10.29
CA GLY A 324 -7.51 13.88 -11.66
C GLY A 324 -6.22 13.08 -11.84
N HIS A 325 -6.13 12.41 -12.99
CA HIS A 325 -5.00 11.56 -13.37
C HIS A 325 -3.67 12.32 -13.27
N ASN A 326 -2.78 11.86 -12.39
CA ASN A 326 -1.45 12.42 -12.14
C ASN A 326 -1.40 13.89 -11.69
N ALA A 327 -2.55 14.51 -11.41
CA ALA A 327 -2.64 15.93 -11.11
C ALA A 327 -1.80 16.34 -9.88
N VAL A 328 -1.81 15.51 -8.84
CA VAL A 328 -0.99 15.74 -7.63
C VAL A 328 0.51 15.70 -7.91
N LEU A 329 0.98 14.76 -8.74
CA LEU A 329 2.39 14.65 -9.10
C LEU A 329 2.83 15.88 -9.90
N VAL A 330 2.06 16.22 -10.95
CA VAL A 330 2.34 17.40 -11.79
C VAL A 330 2.37 18.69 -10.95
N LEU A 331 1.47 18.81 -9.98
CA LEU A 331 1.46 19.95 -9.06
C LEU A 331 2.70 19.96 -8.16
N MET A 332 3.12 18.81 -7.61
CA MET A 332 4.30 18.69 -6.77
C MET A 332 5.60 19.00 -7.55
N GLU A 333 5.75 18.49 -8.77
CA GLU A 333 6.89 18.77 -9.67
C GLU A 333 6.99 20.27 -9.97
N LYS A 334 5.86 20.89 -10.34
CA LYS A 334 5.80 22.33 -10.60
C LYS A 334 6.07 23.18 -9.37
N LEU A 335 5.83 22.68 -8.15
CA LEU A 335 6.07 23.41 -6.90
C LEU A 335 7.53 23.30 -6.45
N ILE A 336 8.13 22.11 -6.54
CA ILE A 336 9.44 21.87 -5.94
C ILE A 336 10.54 22.70 -6.61
N ASP A 337 10.46 22.89 -7.94
CA ASP A 337 11.39 23.68 -8.76
C ASP A 337 10.85 25.09 -9.12
N ASN A 338 10.18 25.73 -8.16
CA ASN A 338 9.52 27.03 -8.36
C ASN A 338 10.00 28.11 -7.40
N SER A 339 9.92 29.37 -7.82
CA SER A 339 10.08 30.53 -6.94
C SER A 339 8.88 30.70 -6.00
N GLN A 340 7.70 30.23 -6.40
CA GLN A 340 6.54 30.13 -5.51
C GLN A 340 6.80 29.06 -4.45
N THR A 341 6.31 29.30 -3.22
CA THR A 341 6.44 28.37 -2.10
C THR A 341 5.15 27.62 -1.80
N GLU A 342 4.06 27.97 -2.48
CA GLU A 342 2.74 27.35 -2.30
C GLU A 342 2.12 26.97 -3.65
N ALA A 343 1.33 25.91 -3.63
CA ALA A 343 0.51 25.47 -4.75
C ALA A 343 -0.88 25.06 -4.25
N THR A 344 -1.90 25.25 -5.08
CA THR A 344 -3.28 24.97 -4.71
C THR A 344 -3.92 23.99 -5.67
N GLY A 345 -4.45 22.89 -5.13
CA GLY A 345 -5.31 21.96 -5.86
C GLY A 345 -6.74 22.04 -5.35
N ILE A 346 -7.72 21.98 -6.24
CA ILE A 346 -9.14 21.94 -5.89
C ILE A 346 -9.72 20.55 -6.18
N ALA A 347 -10.56 20.05 -5.28
CA ALA A 347 -11.37 18.85 -5.50
C ALA A 347 -12.85 19.19 -5.30
N THR A 348 -13.70 18.63 -6.16
CA THR A 348 -15.10 19.01 -6.25
C THR A 348 -15.95 17.77 -6.51
N ALA A 349 -17.18 17.77 -6.01
CA ALA A 349 -18.12 16.68 -6.28
C ALA A 349 -18.39 16.54 -7.78
N ALA A 350 -18.42 15.30 -8.27
CA ALA A 350 -18.89 15.05 -9.63
C ALA A 350 -20.41 15.32 -9.75
N PRO A 351 -20.93 15.60 -10.97
CA PRO A 351 -22.38 15.75 -11.17
C PRO A 351 -23.15 14.53 -10.67
N GLY A 352 -24.14 14.75 -9.80
CA GLY A 352 -24.95 13.69 -9.20
C GLY A 352 -24.40 13.11 -7.89
N GLU A 353 -23.20 13.48 -7.46
CA GLU A 353 -22.71 13.10 -6.11
C GLU A 353 -23.39 13.92 -5.00
N ALA A 354 -23.32 13.42 -3.77
CA ALA A 354 -23.81 14.15 -2.59
C ALA A 354 -22.86 15.31 -2.22
N ARG A 355 -23.35 16.27 -1.41
CA ARG A 355 -22.59 17.43 -0.90
C ARG A 355 -21.96 18.25 -2.04
N GLN A 356 -22.78 18.58 -3.02
CA GLN A 356 -22.36 19.18 -4.28
C GLN A 356 -21.95 20.67 -4.11
N GLU A 357 -22.33 21.28 -3.00
CA GLU A 357 -21.92 22.60 -2.49
C GLU A 357 -20.60 22.60 -1.71
N LEU A 358 -20.03 21.42 -1.46
CA LEU A 358 -18.75 21.23 -0.78
C LEU A 358 -17.64 20.97 -1.80
N GLY A 359 -16.51 21.61 -1.60
CA GLY A 359 -15.24 21.26 -2.24
C GLY A 359 -14.14 21.11 -1.20
N PHE A 360 -12.94 20.78 -1.65
CA PHE A 360 -11.75 20.73 -0.81
C PHE A 360 -10.57 21.42 -1.48
N GLU A 361 -9.88 22.26 -0.72
CA GLU A 361 -8.66 22.93 -1.14
C GLU A 361 -7.52 22.12 -0.56
N PHE A 362 -6.66 21.66 -1.45
CA PHE A 362 -5.41 20.99 -1.13
C PHE A 362 -4.30 22.02 -1.30
N ARG A 363 -3.86 22.61 -0.20
CA ARG A 363 -2.73 23.54 -0.22
C ARG A 363 -1.45 22.78 0.04
N PHE A 364 -0.53 22.86 -0.91
CA PHE A 364 0.81 22.32 -0.80
C PHE A 364 1.79 23.45 -0.52
N SER A 365 2.73 23.25 0.40
CA SER A 365 3.77 24.25 0.70
C SER A 365 5.14 23.61 0.76
N ARG A 366 6.13 24.29 0.19
CA ARG A 366 7.54 23.95 0.35
C ARG A 366 8.01 24.41 1.73
N LEU A 367 8.67 23.51 2.44
CA LEU A 367 9.26 23.74 3.75
C LEU A 367 10.79 23.84 3.65
N ALA A 368 11.43 24.18 4.76
CA ALA A 368 12.89 24.24 4.84
C ALA A 368 13.54 22.85 4.61
N ASP A 369 12.85 21.77 4.97
CA ASP A 369 13.29 20.38 4.80
C ASP A 369 12.69 19.70 3.55
N SER A 370 11.99 20.45 2.69
CA SER A 370 11.55 19.94 1.39
C SER A 370 12.73 19.83 0.43
N ILE A 371 12.84 18.69 -0.24
CA ILE A 371 13.98 18.40 -1.13
C ILE A 371 13.45 17.84 -2.44
N GLY A 372 13.96 18.35 -3.56
CA GLY A 372 13.72 17.77 -4.88
C GLY A 372 15.01 17.22 -5.48
N TYR A 373 14.88 16.14 -6.24
CA TYR A 373 15.92 15.61 -7.12
C TYR A 373 15.35 15.47 -8.52
N ALA A 374 16.05 15.98 -9.53
CA ALA A 374 15.71 15.79 -10.93
C ALA A 374 16.66 14.76 -11.56
N SER A 375 16.13 13.95 -12.47
CA SER A 375 16.93 13.00 -13.23
C SER A 375 17.80 13.73 -14.26
N ALA A 376 19.06 13.33 -14.39
CA ALA A 376 19.95 13.84 -15.43
C ALA A 376 19.65 13.25 -16.82
N THR A 377 18.82 12.21 -16.90
CA THR A 377 18.64 11.42 -18.13
C THR A 377 17.18 11.30 -18.59
N THR A 378 16.24 11.68 -17.74
CA THR A 378 14.79 11.62 -18.00
C THR A 378 14.08 12.81 -17.36
N GLU A 379 12.80 13.03 -17.70
CA GLU A 379 11.93 14.00 -17.01
C GLU A 379 11.40 13.45 -15.66
N GLY A 380 12.24 12.79 -14.86
CA GLY A 380 11.85 12.17 -13.59
C GLY A 380 12.23 13.01 -12.37
N TYR A 381 11.38 13.02 -11.34
CA TYR A 381 11.60 13.75 -10.09
C TYR A 381 11.41 12.87 -8.84
N SER A 382 12.25 13.05 -7.83
CA SER A 382 11.94 12.66 -6.45
C SER A 382 11.64 13.89 -5.63
N ILE A 383 10.59 13.87 -4.81
CA ILE A 383 10.12 15.05 -4.07
C ILE A 383 9.85 14.65 -2.64
N LEU A 384 10.54 15.24 -1.67
CA LEU A 384 10.37 14.91 -0.27
C LEU A 384 9.81 16.06 0.54
N ASN A 385 9.03 15.70 1.57
CA ASN A 385 8.63 16.55 2.68
C ASN A 385 7.90 17.84 2.27
N LEU A 386 7.06 17.80 1.25
CA LEU A 386 6.10 18.88 1.06
C LEU A 386 5.06 18.84 2.18
N ARG A 387 4.61 20.01 2.63
CA ARG A 387 3.43 20.12 3.50
C ARG A 387 2.18 20.03 2.65
N LEU A 388 1.17 19.31 3.15
CA LEU A 388 -0.19 19.29 2.64
C LEU A 388 -1.17 19.68 3.75
N ASP A 389 -1.99 20.69 3.46
CA ASP A 389 -3.20 21.02 4.21
C ASP A 389 -4.42 20.78 3.31
N VAL A 390 -5.47 20.17 3.86
CA VAL A 390 -6.77 20.00 3.20
C VAL A 390 -7.83 20.70 4.04
N ARG A 391 -8.55 21.64 3.43
CA ARG A 391 -9.65 22.36 4.09
C ARG A 391 -10.91 22.35 3.22
N PRO A 392 -12.11 22.36 3.82
CA PRO A 392 -13.33 22.50 3.05
C PRO A 392 -13.41 23.88 2.41
N LEU A 393 -13.99 23.96 1.22
CA LEU A 393 -14.42 25.21 0.59
C LEU A 393 -15.90 25.12 0.22
N HIS A 394 -16.57 26.26 0.26
CA HIS A 394 -17.93 26.38 -0.22
C HIS A 394 -17.95 26.74 -1.70
N ILE A 395 -18.81 26.04 -2.43
CA ILE A 395 -18.96 26.13 -3.87
C ILE A 395 -20.30 26.80 -4.19
N GLU A 396 -20.26 28.05 -4.66
CA GLU A 396 -21.46 28.75 -5.16
C GLU A 396 -21.93 28.17 -6.49
N ARG A 397 -23.23 27.90 -6.64
CA ARG A 397 -23.80 27.24 -7.83
C ARG A 397 -24.70 28.16 -8.66
N PRO A 398 -24.85 27.92 -9.98
CA PRO A 398 -24.24 26.86 -10.77
C PRO A 398 -22.84 27.23 -11.30
N TRP A 399 -21.96 26.24 -11.38
CA TRP A 399 -20.58 26.42 -11.85
C TRP A 399 -20.41 26.47 -13.36
N TYR A 400 -21.35 25.89 -14.08
CA TYR A 400 -21.46 25.95 -15.54
C TYR A 400 -22.95 25.86 -15.87
N LYS A 401 -23.36 26.46 -16.99
CA LYS A 401 -24.74 26.42 -17.49
C LYS A 401 -24.86 25.44 -18.64
#